data_AF-A0A366EZF6-F1
#
_entry.id   AF-A0A366EZF6-F1
#
_cell.length_a   1.000
_cell.length_b   1.000
_cell.length_c   1.000
_cell.angle_alpha   90.00
_cell.angle_beta   90.00
_cell.angle_gamma   90.00
#
_symmetry.space_group_name_H-M   'P 1'
#
loop_
_entity.id
_entity.type
_entity.pdbx_description
1 polymer ?
#
loop_
_entity_poly.entity_id
_entity_poly.type
_entity_poly.pdbx_seq_one_letter_code
_entity_poly.pdbx_strand_id
1 'polypeptide(L)' 'MVELFSYNWQIREEWFDWCREINQEELTKERTGGMGSILKNLFHVADCDQQCYNG' A
#
# COMPACT_ATOMS: atom_id res chain seq x y z
N MET A 1 -0.71 -3.22 -20.61
CA MET A 1 -0.58 -4.01 -19.37
C MET A 1 0.58 -3.50 -18.52
N VAL A 2 1.80 -3.44 -19.06
CA VAL A 2 2.98 -2.88 -18.35
C VAL A 2 2.75 -1.45 -17.84
N GLU A 3 2.13 -0.58 -18.65
CA GLU A 3 1.88 0.82 -18.27
C GLU A 3 0.96 0.97 -17.04
N LEU A 4 -0.03 0.07 -16.87
CA LEU A 4 -0.90 0.08 -15.70
C LEU A 4 -0.14 -0.34 -14.43
N PHE A 5 0.78 -1.29 -14.54
CA PHE A 5 1.66 -1.68 -13.43
C PHE A 5 2.63 -0.56 -13.07
N SER A 6 3.25 0.10 -14.05
CA SER A 6 4.10 1.27 -13.82
C SER A 6 3.36 2.41 -13.13
N TYR A 7 2.12 2.67 -13.54
CA TYR A 7 1.27 3.66 -12.88
C TYR A 7 0.93 3.26 -11.44
N ASN A 8 0.51 2.02 -11.20
CA ASN A 8 0.23 1.52 -9.86
C ASN A 8 1.45 1.61 -8.94
N TRP A 9 2.65 1.31 -9.46
CA TRP A 9 3.89 1.48 -8.72
C TRP A 9 4.17 2.93 -8.37
N GLN A 10 3.99 3.87 -9.30
CA GLN A 10 4.16 5.29 -9.01
C GLN A 10 3.22 5.76 -7.90
N ILE A 11 1.93 5.42 -8.01
CA ILE A 11 0.94 5.77 -6.98
C ILE A 11 1.32 5.16 -5.64
N ARG A 12 1.77 3.90 -5.61
CA ARG A 12 2.20 3.25 -4.37
C ARG A 12 3.36 3.97 -3.68
N GLU A 13 4.35 4.44 -4.43
CA GLU A 13 5.44 5.26 -3.89
C GLU A 13 4.89 6.58 -3.29
N GLU A 14 3.97 7.26 -3.98
CA GLU A 14 3.32 8.47 -3.45
C GLU A 14 2.57 8.19 -2.13
N TRP A 15 1.92 7.04 -2.00
CA TRP A 15 1.29 6.62 -0.74
C TRP A 15 2.29 6.33 0.38
N PHE A 16 3.45 5.72 0.07
CA PHE A 16 4.50 5.51 1.05
C PHE A 16 5.11 6.84 1.52
N ASP A 17 5.28 7.79 0.62
CA ASP A 17 5.77 9.14 0.91
C ASP A 17 4.82 9.86 1.85
N TRP A 18 3.52 9.84 1.56
CA TRP A 18 2.48 10.38 2.44
C TRP A 18 2.48 9.70 3.82
N CYS A 19 2.67 8.38 3.90
CA CYS A 19 2.72 7.69 5.18
C CYS A 19 3.90 8.13 6.07
N ARG A 20 5.01 8.61 5.49
CA ARG A 20 6.17 9.10 6.27
C ARG A 20 5.86 10.38 7.04
N GLU A 21 4.81 11.11 6.66
CA GLU A 21 4.35 12.32 7.34
C GLU A 21 3.35 12.02 8.48
N ILE A 22 2.88 10.77 8.59
CA ILE A 22 1.86 10.37 9.56
C ILE A 22 2.50 9.66 10.75
N ASN A 23 1.98 9.95 11.93
CA ASN A 23 2.37 9.25 13.15
C ASN A 23 2.07 7.74 13.05
N GLN A 24 3.02 6.91 13.51
CA GLN A 24 2.91 5.45 13.48
C GLN A 24 1.64 4.93 14.17
N GLU A 25 1.18 5.58 15.24
CA GLU A 25 -0.08 5.24 15.91
C GLU A 25 -1.28 5.38 14.96
N GLU A 26 -1.36 6.45 14.19
CA GLU A 26 -2.47 6.67 13.23
C GLU A 26 -2.39 5.72 12.02
N LEU A 27 -1.19 5.32 11.61
CA LEU A 27 -0.98 4.32 10.56
C LEU A 27 -1.43 2.91 10.98
N THR A 28 -1.25 2.57 12.26
CA THR A 28 -1.54 1.24 12.82
C THR A 28 -2.92 1.14 13.47
N LYS A 29 -3.57 2.28 13.71
CA LYS A 29 -4.91 2.39 14.30
C LYS A 29 -5.93 1.47 13.63
N GLU A 30 -6.70 0.78 14.45
CA GLU A 30 -7.76 -0.09 13.98
C GLU A 30 -8.89 0.70 13.33
N ARG A 31 -9.31 0.26 12.14
CA ARG A 31 -10.40 0.84 11.37
C ARG A 31 -11.29 -0.28 10.84
N THR A 32 -12.58 0.00 10.70
CA THR A 32 -13.53 -0.97 10.14
C THR A 32 -13.38 -1.02 8.61
N GLY A 33 -13.12 -2.21 8.06
CA GLY A 33 -12.97 -2.44 6.62
C GLY A 33 -11.53 -2.73 6.15
N GLY A 34 -11.41 -3.44 5.02
CA GLY A 34 -10.13 -3.88 4.47
C GLY A 34 -9.35 -4.78 5.44
N MET A 35 -8.03 -4.58 5.52
CA MET A 35 -7.08 -5.28 6.42
C MET A 35 -7.00 -4.67 7.83
N GLY A 36 -7.93 -3.79 8.18
CA GLY A 36 -8.08 -3.28 9.56
C GLY A 36 -7.16 -2.13 9.96
N SER A 37 -6.21 -1.70 9.13
CA SER A 37 -5.46 -0.45 9.33
C SER A 37 -4.86 0.06 8.00
N ILE A 38 -4.42 1.32 7.98
CA ILE A 38 -3.79 1.93 6.79
C ILE A 38 -2.53 1.15 6.40
N LEU A 39 -1.67 0.88 7.38
CA LEU A 39 -0.41 0.16 7.15
C LEU A 39 -0.65 -1.27 6.63
N LYS A 40 -1.60 -1.99 7.22
CA LYS A 40 -1.92 -3.37 6.79
C LYS A 40 -2.51 -3.40 5.38
N ASN A 41 -3.30 -2.40 5.00
CA ASN A 41 -3.82 -2.27 3.64
C ASN A 41 -2.70 -2.04 2.62
N LEU A 42 -1.79 -1.10 2.88
CA LEU A 42 -0.67 -0.83 1.99
C LEU A 42 0.27 -2.03 1.85
N PHE A 43 0.51 -2.74 2.95
CA PHE A 43 1.30 -3.97 2.92
C PHE A 43 0.65 -5.05 2.04
N HIS A 44 -0.67 -5.23 2.17
CA HIS A 44 -1.40 -6.21 1.35
C HIS A 44 -1.36 -5.89 -0.15
N VAL A 45 -1.46 -4.61 -0.53
CA VAL A 45 -1.34 -4.20 -1.93
C VAL A 45 0.06 -4.50 -2.47
N ALA A 46 1.11 -4.16 -1.73
CA ALA A 46 2.49 -4.42 -2.15
C ALA A 46 2.81 -5.92 -2.27
N ASP A 47 2.28 -6.74 -1.37
CA ASP A 47 2.43 -8.20 -1.39
C ASP A 47 1.70 -8.83 -2.59
N CYS A 48 0.51 -8.33 -2.93
CA CYS A 48 -0.24 -8.77 -4.12
C CYS A 48 0.54 -8.45 -5.42
N ASP A 49 1.07 -7.23 -5.54
CA ASP A 49 1.90 -6.83 -6.70
C ASP A 49 3.12 -7.76 -6.87
N GLN A 50 3.79 -8.11 -5.77
CA GLN A 50 4.97 -8.97 -5.80
C GLN A 50 4.63 -10.39 -6.28
N GLN A 51 3.47 -10.91 -5.88
CA GLN A 51 2.97 -12.21 -6.34
C GLN A 51 2.61 -12.20 -7.83
N CYS A 52 2.02 -11.10 -8.33
CA CYS A 52 1.74 -10.95 -9.76
C CYS A 52 3.00 -10.82 -10.63
N TYR A 53 4.10 -10.28 -10.09
CA TYR A 53 5.36 -10.16 -10.82
C TYR A 53 6.16 -11.48 -10.84
N ASN A 54 6.08 -12.28 -9.77
CA ASN A 54 6.82 -13.54 -9.63
C ASN A 54 6.09 -14.76 -10.20
N GLY A 55 4.86 -14.58 -10.71
CA GLY A 55 3.99 -15.63 -11.24
C GLY A 55 4.01 -15.76 -12.76
#